data_AF-A8RIH8-F1
#
_entry.id   AF-A8RIH8-F1
#
_cell.length_a   1.000
_cell.length_b   1.000
_cell.length_c   1.000
_cell.angle_alpha   90.00
_cell.angle_beta   90.00
_cell.angle_gamma   90.00
#
_symmetry.space_group_name_H-M   'P 1'
#
loop_
_entity.id
_entity.type
_entity.pdbx_description
1 polymer ?
#
loop_
_entity_poly.entity_id
_entity_poly.type
_entity_poly.pdbx_seq_one_letter_code
_entity_poly.pdbx_strand_id
1 'polypeptide(L)'
;MGVMLGLPLALAMRGIMGKEKFEQWIESKDYLLYTTFDSMEEMRRDIEASGYDVTEWYGSLKTHLTQNKSSYFVWKDIDGKIVARMSVYDDKAAIKEFIEAVEGRAKKKIFYEDGKDSVNISAEEIQQAAESVTDLYYEEYPTIYVDVQLLCDIIERYQIEILTYSEDEIKCRYENYDMIFSRQKGEEPFNLEINSSSKNMRHLHDCIDCLNEDYYAALQEKTYIGIRKKIMEEGFEIEEEQVMEDNSIVMMISVG
;
A
#
# COMPACT_ATOMS: atom_id res chain seq x y z
N MET A 1 20.49 17.82 24.65
CA MET A 1 20.94 16.90 23.57
C MET A 1 19.65 16.38 22.95
N GLY A 2 19.25 16.90 21.77
CA GLY A 2 17.96 16.57 21.17
C GLY A 2 17.97 15.15 20.60
N VAL A 3 16.98 14.33 20.97
CA VAL A 3 16.79 12.99 20.40
C VAL A 3 15.91 13.15 19.17
N MET A 4 16.43 12.76 18.02
CA MET A 4 15.75 12.78 16.73
C MET A 4 14.90 11.49 16.61
N LEU A 5 13.58 11.61 16.48
CA LEU A 5 12.68 10.49 16.21
C LEU A 5 11.86 10.79 14.96
N GLY A 6 12.24 10.16 13.86
CA GLY A 6 11.55 10.22 12.57
C GLY A 6 12.28 9.35 11.56
N LEU A 7 11.94 8.06 11.50
CA LEU A 7 12.34 7.20 10.39
C LEU A 7 11.22 7.28 9.34
N PRO A 8 11.51 7.56 8.06
CA PRO A 8 10.55 7.39 6.96
C PRO A 8 9.83 6.05 7.09
N LEU A 9 8.51 6.00 6.85
CA LEU A 9 7.66 4.80 7.02
C LEU A 9 8.30 3.55 6.41
N ALA A 10 8.87 3.66 5.20
CA ALA A 10 9.60 2.59 4.52
C ALA A 10 10.85 2.10 5.29
N LEU A 11 11.59 2.99 5.95
CA LEU A 11 12.75 2.64 6.78
C LEU A 11 12.33 2.05 8.14
N ALA A 12 11.22 2.50 8.70
CA ALA A 12 10.64 1.91 9.91
C ALA A 12 10.10 0.49 9.64
N MET A 13 9.35 0.31 8.54
CA MET A 13 8.89 -1.00 8.05
C MET A 13 10.06 -1.95 7.80
N ARG A 14 11.11 -1.48 7.11
CA ARG A 14 12.34 -2.25 6.90
C ARG A 14 13.03 -2.65 8.21
N GLY A 15 12.99 -1.79 9.24
CA GLY A 15 13.55 -2.06 10.56
C GLY A 15 12.77 -3.13 11.33
N ILE A 16 11.43 -3.11 11.25
CA ILE A 16 10.54 -4.07 11.93
C ILE A 16 10.53 -5.42 11.22
N MET A 17 10.45 -5.42 9.88
CA MET A 17 10.30 -6.63 9.06
C MET A 17 11.64 -7.31 8.76
N GLY A 18 12.75 -6.57 8.83
CA GLY A 18 14.05 -6.99 8.33
C GLY A 18 14.19 -6.81 6.81
N LYS A 19 15.43 -6.57 6.36
CA LYS A 19 15.75 -6.18 4.97
C LYS A 19 15.17 -7.14 3.92
N GLU A 20 15.37 -8.44 4.10
CA GLU A 20 15.03 -9.46 3.11
C GLU A 20 13.50 -9.62 2.94
N LYS A 21 12.75 -9.60 4.05
CA LYS A 21 11.28 -9.65 4.03
C LYS A 21 10.65 -8.38 3.47
N PHE A 22 11.28 -7.23 3.73
CA PHE A 22 10.84 -5.95 3.18
C PHE A 22 11.05 -5.88 1.65
N GLU A 23 12.18 -6.37 1.15
CA GLU A 23 12.46 -6.44 -0.30
C GLU A 23 11.48 -7.39 -1.02
N GLN A 24 11.22 -8.58 -0.46
CA GLN A 24 10.20 -9.51 -0.97
C GLN A 24 8.78 -8.92 -0.99
N TRP A 25 8.44 -8.11 0.02
CA TRP A 25 7.14 -7.43 0.11
C TRP A 25 6.96 -6.32 -0.94
N ILE A 26 8.01 -5.56 -1.25
CA ILE A 26 7.97 -4.55 -2.33
C ILE A 26 7.88 -5.21 -3.71
N GLU A 27 8.70 -6.24 -3.96
CA GLU A 27 8.78 -6.91 -5.27
C GLU A 27 7.52 -7.71 -5.61
N SER A 28 6.73 -8.13 -4.62
CA SER A 28 5.53 -8.96 -4.82
C SER A 28 4.26 -8.18 -5.17
N LYS A 29 4.23 -6.85 -5.03
CA LYS A 29 2.95 -6.11 -5.04
C LYS A 29 2.73 -5.17 -6.22
N ASP A 30 3.79 -4.61 -6.80
CA ASP A 30 3.65 -3.51 -7.75
C ASP A 30 4.45 -3.71 -9.03
N TYR A 31 3.78 -3.43 -10.15
CA TYR A 31 4.38 -3.24 -11.44
C TYR A 31 4.20 -1.78 -11.87
N LEU A 32 5.29 -1.16 -12.30
CA LEU A 32 5.32 0.23 -12.73
C LEU A 32 5.37 0.30 -14.26
N LEU A 33 4.40 1.01 -14.83
CA LEU A 33 4.38 1.35 -16.24
C LEU A 33 4.64 2.85 -16.40
N TYR A 34 5.78 3.18 -16.98
CA TYR A 34 6.20 4.56 -17.16
C TYR A 34 5.50 5.18 -18.36
N THR A 35 5.38 6.51 -18.33
CA THR A 35 4.74 7.26 -19.41
C THR A 35 5.59 8.41 -19.93
N THR A 36 5.26 8.87 -21.13
CA THR A 36 5.81 10.09 -21.75
C THR A 36 4.89 11.31 -21.59
N PHE A 37 3.94 11.28 -20.66
CA PHE A 37 3.10 12.44 -20.36
C PHE A 37 3.92 13.56 -19.70
N ASP A 38 3.68 14.80 -20.12
CA ASP A 38 4.37 15.98 -19.58
C ASP A 38 3.73 16.48 -18.28
N SER A 39 2.44 16.15 -18.05
CA SER A 39 1.69 16.58 -16.85
C SER A 39 0.49 15.69 -16.55
N MET A 40 0.06 15.66 -15.27
CA MET A 40 -1.14 14.92 -14.84
C MET A 40 -2.40 15.41 -15.56
N GLU A 41 -2.41 16.67 -15.99
CA GLU A 41 -3.50 17.28 -16.76
C GLU A 41 -3.54 16.77 -18.20
N GLU A 42 -2.38 16.63 -18.86
CA GLU A 42 -2.28 15.98 -20.19
C GLU A 42 -2.73 14.52 -20.09
N MET A 43 -2.20 13.78 -19.11
CA MET A 43 -2.55 12.39 -18.86
C MET A 43 -4.07 12.23 -18.69
N ARG A 44 -4.69 13.05 -17.83
CA ARG A 44 -6.14 12.98 -17.58
C ARG A 44 -6.94 13.17 -18.87
N ARG A 45 -6.63 14.24 -19.61
CA ARG A 45 -7.34 14.59 -20.84
C ARG A 45 -7.25 13.47 -21.88
N ASP A 46 -6.07 12.91 -22.08
CA ASP A 46 -5.84 11.90 -23.11
C ASP A 46 -6.53 10.57 -22.76
N ILE A 47 -6.53 10.19 -21.48
CA ILE A 47 -7.22 8.99 -20.96
C ILE A 47 -8.75 9.14 -21.06
N GLU A 48 -9.31 10.25 -20.58
CA GLU A 48 -10.75 10.50 -20.63
C GLU A 48 -11.25 10.54 -22.08
N ALA A 49 -10.47 11.13 -22.97
CA ALA A 49 -10.79 11.17 -24.39
C ALA A 49 -10.77 9.76 -25.02
N SER A 50 -10.00 8.81 -24.47
CA SER A 50 -10.01 7.40 -24.87
C SER A 50 -11.14 6.57 -24.26
N GLY A 51 -12.04 7.19 -23.48
CA GLY A 51 -13.26 6.57 -22.96
C GLY A 51 -13.10 5.88 -21.61
N TYR A 52 -11.97 6.11 -20.93
CA TYR A 52 -11.73 5.63 -19.56
C TYR A 52 -12.00 6.74 -18.55
N ASP A 53 -12.19 6.37 -17.28
CA ASP A 53 -12.34 7.34 -16.22
C ASP A 53 -10.99 7.78 -15.64
N VAL A 54 -10.97 8.99 -15.07
CA VAL A 54 -9.90 9.44 -14.20
C VAL A 54 -10.55 10.02 -12.95
N THR A 55 -10.60 9.21 -11.91
CA THR A 55 -11.25 9.53 -10.65
C THR A 55 -10.22 9.86 -9.57
N GLU A 56 -10.59 10.76 -8.66
CA GLU A 56 -9.78 11.05 -7.49
C GLU A 56 -10.09 10.03 -6.40
N TRP A 57 -9.03 9.50 -5.77
CA TRP A 57 -9.11 8.48 -4.74
C TRP A 57 -8.00 8.73 -3.71
N TYR A 58 -8.39 9.16 -2.51
CA TYR A 58 -7.50 9.51 -1.40
C TYR A 58 -6.27 10.35 -1.82
N GLY A 59 -6.51 11.46 -2.55
CA GLY A 59 -5.45 12.36 -3.01
C GLY A 59 -4.56 11.82 -4.15
N SER A 60 -4.88 10.64 -4.67
CA SER A 60 -4.27 10.08 -5.90
C SER A 60 -5.29 10.07 -7.04
N LEU A 61 -4.81 10.00 -8.28
CA LEU A 61 -5.67 9.76 -9.44
C LEU A 61 -5.71 8.27 -9.77
N LYS A 62 -6.88 7.81 -10.19
CA LYS A 62 -7.16 6.41 -10.49
C LYS A 62 -7.92 6.27 -11.80
N THR A 63 -7.58 5.25 -12.57
CA THR A 63 -8.28 4.90 -13.82
C THR A 63 -8.67 3.44 -13.80
N HIS A 64 -9.95 3.13 -13.95
CA HIS A 64 -10.44 1.75 -13.97
C HIS A 64 -10.30 1.17 -15.38
N LEU A 65 -9.76 -0.05 -15.45
CA LEU A 65 -9.54 -0.75 -16.72
C LEU A 65 -10.69 -1.70 -17.06
N THR A 66 -11.44 -2.14 -16.05
CA THR A 66 -12.55 -3.09 -16.18
C THR A 66 -13.86 -2.51 -15.65
N GLN A 67 -14.99 -2.96 -16.21
CA GLN A 67 -16.33 -2.48 -15.80
C GLN A 67 -16.66 -2.77 -14.34
N ASN A 68 -16.21 -3.92 -13.82
CA ASN A 68 -16.34 -4.31 -12.42
C ASN A 68 -15.32 -3.62 -11.51
N LYS A 69 -14.46 -2.73 -12.04
CA LYS A 69 -13.47 -1.95 -11.30
C LYS A 69 -12.42 -2.78 -10.56
N SER A 70 -12.22 -4.01 -10.99
CA SER A 70 -11.29 -4.96 -10.37
C SER A 70 -9.84 -4.72 -10.78
N SER A 71 -9.59 -4.13 -11.95
CA SER A 71 -8.26 -3.72 -12.43
C SER A 71 -8.22 -2.21 -12.64
N TYR A 72 -7.13 -1.56 -12.24
CA TYR A 72 -7.00 -0.10 -12.32
C TYR A 72 -5.56 0.37 -12.31
N PHE A 73 -5.31 1.58 -12.79
CA PHE A 73 -4.06 2.29 -12.52
C PHE A 73 -4.25 3.27 -11.39
N VAL A 74 -3.26 3.33 -10.50
CA VAL A 74 -3.06 4.46 -9.60
C VAL A 74 -1.93 5.29 -10.19
N TRP A 75 -2.20 6.56 -10.49
CA TRP A 75 -1.22 7.46 -11.10
C TRP A 75 -0.37 8.12 -10.02
N LYS A 76 0.94 8.04 -10.19
CA LYS A 76 1.93 8.67 -9.30
C LYS A 76 2.86 9.55 -10.10
N ASP A 77 3.35 10.60 -9.45
CA ASP A 77 4.54 11.34 -9.90
C ASP A 77 5.75 10.73 -9.19
N ILE A 78 6.70 10.22 -9.96
CA ILE A 78 7.96 9.66 -9.48
C ILE A 78 9.07 10.39 -10.22
N ASP A 79 9.85 11.20 -9.50
CA ASP A 79 10.96 12.01 -10.03
C ASP A 79 10.57 12.88 -11.25
N GLY A 80 9.38 13.48 -11.23
CA GLY A 80 8.86 14.31 -12.32
C GLY A 80 8.34 13.51 -13.51
N LYS A 81 8.19 12.19 -13.39
CA LYS A 81 7.59 11.33 -14.39
C LYS A 81 6.24 10.80 -13.90
N ILE A 82 5.28 10.77 -14.80
CA ILE A 82 3.97 10.20 -14.52
C ILE A 82 4.04 8.70 -14.76
N VAL A 83 3.71 7.93 -13.72
CA VAL A 83 3.82 6.48 -13.71
C VAL A 83 2.46 5.89 -13.36
N ALA A 84 2.05 4.88 -14.11
CA ALA A 84 0.93 4.01 -13.78
C ALA A 84 1.42 2.89 -12.86
N ARG A 85 0.96 2.90 -11.61
CA ARG A 85 1.15 1.79 -10.66
C ARG A 85 0.01 0.79 -10.85
N MET A 86 0.36 -0.46 -11.10
CA MET A 86 -0.59 -1.58 -11.19
C MET A 86 -0.15 -2.75 -10.33
N SER A 87 -1.12 -3.54 -9.90
CA SER A 87 -0.84 -4.80 -9.23
C SER A 87 -0.43 -5.86 -10.24
N VAL A 88 0.46 -6.78 -9.84
CA VAL A 88 0.79 -7.99 -10.64
C VAL A 88 -0.43 -8.89 -10.91
N TYR A 89 -1.51 -8.70 -10.15
CA TYR A 89 -2.76 -9.44 -10.26
C TYR A 89 -3.79 -8.79 -11.20
N ASP A 90 -3.47 -7.62 -11.77
CA ASP A 90 -4.36 -6.97 -12.71
C ASP A 90 -4.53 -7.77 -14.01
N ASP A 91 -5.71 -7.63 -14.59
CA ASP A 91 -6.03 -8.22 -15.88
C ASP A 91 -5.12 -7.68 -17.00
N LYS A 92 -4.16 -8.50 -17.43
CA LYS A 92 -3.20 -8.18 -18.50
C LYS A 92 -3.88 -7.85 -19.84
N ALA A 93 -5.03 -8.45 -20.14
CA ALA A 93 -5.76 -8.14 -21.37
C ALA A 93 -6.38 -6.74 -21.28
N ALA A 94 -6.99 -6.39 -20.15
CA ALA A 94 -7.53 -5.05 -19.91
C ALA A 94 -6.45 -3.96 -19.94
N ILE A 95 -5.26 -4.25 -19.39
CA ILE A 95 -4.09 -3.35 -19.46
C ILE A 95 -3.69 -3.11 -20.92
N LYS A 96 -3.59 -4.18 -21.73
CA LYS A 96 -3.21 -4.06 -23.14
C LYS A 96 -4.24 -3.26 -23.93
N GLU A 97 -5.53 -3.54 -23.76
CA GLU A 97 -6.62 -2.80 -24.40
C GLU A 97 -6.57 -1.30 -24.06
N PHE A 98 -6.31 -0.98 -22.79
CA PHE A 98 -6.13 0.40 -22.36
C PHE A 98 -4.96 1.09 -23.05
N ILE A 99 -3.78 0.46 -23.08
CA ILE A 99 -2.58 1.02 -23.73
C ILE A 99 -2.86 1.27 -25.21
N GLU A 100 -3.44 0.30 -25.92
CA GLU A 100 -3.76 0.42 -27.35
C GLU A 100 -4.79 1.53 -27.62
N ALA A 101 -5.79 1.69 -26.75
CA ALA A 101 -6.80 2.75 -26.88
C ALA A 101 -6.22 4.15 -26.67
N VAL A 102 -5.38 4.33 -25.64
CA VAL A 102 -4.75 5.61 -25.34
C VAL A 102 -3.71 5.99 -26.40
N GLU A 103 -2.79 5.08 -26.75
CA GLU A 103 -1.78 5.33 -27.78
C GLU A 103 -2.39 5.48 -29.18
N GLY A 104 -3.39 4.67 -29.52
CA GLY A 104 -4.09 4.74 -30.80
C GLY A 104 -4.79 6.08 -31.01
N ARG A 105 -5.37 6.64 -29.93
CA ARG A 105 -5.97 7.97 -29.97
C ARG A 105 -4.92 9.07 -30.04
N ALA A 106 -3.90 9.00 -29.19
CA ALA A 106 -2.83 10.00 -29.13
C ALA A 106 -1.91 9.98 -30.36
N LYS A 107 -1.96 8.88 -31.14
CA LYS A 107 -1.11 8.61 -32.32
C LYS A 107 0.40 8.69 -32.00
N LYS A 108 0.76 8.44 -30.75
CA LYS A 108 2.15 8.39 -30.26
C LYS A 108 2.30 7.24 -29.27
N LYS A 109 3.53 6.75 -29.11
CA LYS A 109 3.88 5.85 -28.02
C LYS A 109 3.92 6.62 -26.72
N ILE A 110 3.26 6.09 -25.71
CA ILE A 110 3.10 6.70 -24.39
C ILE A 110 3.68 5.79 -23.32
N PHE A 111 3.41 4.49 -23.38
CA PHE A 111 3.70 3.58 -22.27
C PHE A 111 4.93 2.71 -22.51
N TYR A 112 5.76 2.54 -21.49
CA TYR A 112 6.99 1.73 -21.56
C TYR A 112 7.40 1.14 -20.20
N GLU A 113 8.18 0.06 -20.23
CA GLU A 113 8.78 -0.54 -19.03
C GLU A 113 10.16 0.09 -18.76
N ASP A 114 10.58 0.16 -17.50
CA ASP A 114 11.93 0.64 -17.20
C ASP A 114 12.99 -0.21 -17.91
N GLY A 115 13.86 0.44 -18.68
CA GLY A 115 14.89 -0.23 -19.48
C GLY A 115 14.43 -0.94 -20.77
N LYS A 116 13.16 -0.81 -21.21
CA LYS A 116 12.71 -1.29 -22.53
C LYS A 116 11.85 -0.26 -23.26
N ASP A 117 12.16 -0.05 -24.55
CA ASP A 117 11.44 0.90 -25.42
C ASP A 117 9.99 0.47 -25.77
N SER A 118 9.55 -0.73 -25.39
CA SER A 118 8.20 -1.24 -25.68
C SER A 118 7.71 -2.30 -24.69
N VAL A 119 6.45 -2.19 -24.27
CA VAL A 119 5.73 -3.23 -23.50
C VAL A 119 5.52 -4.47 -24.38
N ASN A 120 6.12 -5.61 -24.01
CA ASN A 120 5.93 -6.90 -24.67
C ASN A 120 5.15 -7.83 -23.74
N ILE A 121 3.82 -7.75 -23.75
CA ILE A 121 2.96 -8.78 -23.13
C ILE A 121 2.78 -9.89 -24.16
N SER A 122 3.42 -11.04 -23.93
CA SER A 122 3.36 -12.17 -24.87
C SER A 122 2.00 -12.89 -24.78
N ALA A 123 1.53 -13.45 -25.90
CA ALA A 123 0.26 -14.19 -25.94
C ALA A 123 0.27 -15.44 -25.05
N GLU A 124 1.45 -15.99 -24.76
CA GLU A 124 1.65 -17.17 -23.90
C GLU A 124 1.41 -16.84 -22.41
N GLU A 125 1.69 -15.62 -21.96
CA GLU A 125 1.40 -15.16 -20.60
C GLU A 125 -0.09 -14.91 -20.34
N ILE A 126 -0.85 -14.59 -21.40
CA ILE A 126 -2.31 -14.39 -21.35
C ILE A 126 -3.01 -15.75 -21.20
N GLN A 127 -2.47 -16.80 -21.81
CA GLN A 127 -3.07 -18.13 -21.82
C GLN A 127 -2.89 -18.89 -20.49
N GLN A 128 -1.75 -18.68 -19.79
CA GLN A 128 -1.54 -19.26 -18.45
C GLN A 128 -2.42 -18.59 -17.36
N ALA A 129 -2.82 -17.34 -17.53
CA ALA A 129 -3.72 -16.64 -16.60
C ALA A 129 -5.19 -17.14 -16.73
N ALA A 130 -5.59 -17.63 -17.91
CA ALA A 130 -6.96 -18.03 -18.21
C ALA A 130 -7.33 -19.46 -17.76
N GLU A 131 -6.36 -20.33 -17.43
CA GLU A 131 -6.60 -21.77 -17.25
C GLU A 131 -6.68 -22.29 -15.80
N SER A 132 -6.46 -21.47 -14.77
CA SER A 132 -6.58 -21.93 -13.36
C SER A 132 -7.87 -21.39 -12.72
N VAL A 133 -8.94 -22.15 -12.95
CA VAL A 133 -10.20 -22.14 -12.21
C VAL A 133 -10.14 -23.34 -11.26
N THR A 134 -10.38 -23.12 -9.96
CA THR A 134 -10.43 -24.06 -8.82
C THR A 134 -9.21 -24.21 -7.91
N ASP A 135 -8.39 -23.17 -7.70
CA ASP A 135 -7.38 -23.18 -6.63
C ASP A 135 -7.75 -22.16 -5.55
N LEU A 136 -7.85 -22.62 -4.30
CA LEU A 136 -7.82 -21.75 -3.12
C LEU A 136 -6.48 -21.03 -3.13
N TYR A 137 -6.52 -19.71 -3.17
CA TYR A 137 -5.33 -18.88 -3.19
C TYR A 137 -4.92 -18.56 -1.76
N TYR A 138 -3.66 -18.88 -1.42
CA TYR A 138 -3.05 -18.65 -0.11
C TYR A 138 -1.87 -17.71 -0.26
N GLU A 139 -1.84 -16.66 0.57
CA GLU A 139 -0.66 -15.81 0.75
C GLU A 139 -0.39 -15.54 2.21
N GLU A 140 0.89 -15.37 2.54
CA GLU A 140 1.34 -15.00 3.86
C GLU A 140 2.23 -13.76 3.77
N TYR A 141 1.92 -12.76 4.59
CA TYR A 141 2.61 -11.49 4.61
C TYR A 141 3.14 -11.17 6.00
N PRO A 142 4.42 -10.82 6.15
CA PRO A 142 4.89 -10.22 7.39
C PRO A 142 4.22 -8.84 7.60
N THR A 143 3.87 -8.50 8.84
CA THR A 143 3.25 -7.20 9.18
C THR A 143 4.07 -6.42 10.21
N ILE A 144 3.66 -5.19 10.50
CA ILE A 144 4.22 -4.34 11.56
C ILE A 144 3.40 -4.37 12.86
N TYR A 145 2.34 -5.17 12.90
CA TYR A 145 1.33 -5.10 13.96
C TYR A 145 1.78 -5.85 15.20
N VAL A 146 1.89 -5.18 16.34
CA VAL A 146 2.32 -5.77 17.62
C VAL A 146 1.26 -5.57 18.71
N ASP A 147 0.67 -4.39 18.78
CA ASP A 147 -0.43 -4.05 19.67
C ASP A 147 -1.77 -4.57 19.11
N VAL A 148 -2.34 -5.57 19.77
CA VAL A 148 -3.60 -6.24 19.40
C VAL A 148 -4.77 -5.26 19.41
N GLN A 149 -4.88 -4.46 20.48
CA GLN A 149 -6.03 -3.59 20.64
C GLN A 149 -6.00 -2.49 19.58
N LEU A 150 -4.82 -1.92 19.33
CA LEU A 150 -4.66 -0.92 18.28
C LEU A 150 -4.98 -1.50 16.89
N LEU A 151 -4.55 -2.74 16.61
CA LEU A 151 -4.85 -3.40 15.35
C LEU A 151 -6.36 -3.64 15.19
N CYS A 152 -7.04 -4.18 16.21
CA CYS A 152 -8.49 -4.38 16.19
C CYS A 152 -9.25 -3.07 15.96
N ASP A 153 -8.89 -2.00 16.69
CA ASP A 153 -9.52 -0.68 16.56
C ASP A 153 -9.39 -0.10 15.15
N ILE A 154 -8.32 -0.47 14.41
CA ILE A 154 -8.09 -0.02 13.04
C ILE A 154 -8.82 -0.93 12.06
N ILE A 155 -8.74 -2.25 12.21
CA ILE A 155 -9.48 -3.24 11.40
C ILE A 155 -10.97 -2.89 11.35
N GLU A 156 -11.57 -2.56 12.50
CA GLU A 156 -12.99 -2.17 12.57
C GLU A 156 -13.30 -0.88 11.79
N ARG A 157 -12.39 0.10 11.74
CA ARG A 157 -12.58 1.35 10.96
C ARG A 157 -12.68 1.07 9.45
N TYR A 158 -11.98 0.04 8.98
CA TYR A 158 -12.01 -0.40 7.59
C TYR A 158 -13.18 -1.34 7.28
N GLN A 159 -14.13 -1.50 8.21
CA GLN A 159 -15.30 -2.37 8.05
C GLN A 159 -14.94 -3.84 7.82
N ILE A 160 -13.76 -4.26 8.28
CA ILE A 160 -13.34 -5.64 8.26
C ILE A 160 -13.99 -6.33 9.47
N GLU A 161 -14.68 -7.45 9.23
CA GLU A 161 -15.38 -8.18 10.28
C GLU A 161 -14.39 -8.98 11.12
N ILE A 162 -14.24 -8.66 12.41
CA ILE A 162 -13.47 -9.48 13.35
C ILE A 162 -14.34 -10.67 13.79
N LEU A 163 -13.90 -11.87 13.45
CA LEU A 163 -14.60 -13.11 13.80
C LEU A 163 -14.23 -13.57 15.22
N THR A 164 -12.93 -13.55 15.53
CA THR A 164 -12.37 -13.89 16.85
C THR A 164 -11.02 -13.21 17.02
N TYR A 165 -10.64 -12.86 18.25
CA TYR A 165 -9.29 -12.40 18.54
C TYR A 165 -8.81 -12.81 19.94
N SER A 166 -7.49 -12.89 20.08
CA SER A 166 -6.75 -13.21 21.29
C SER A 166 -5.42 -12.45 21.28
N GLU A 167 -4.55 -12.69 22.26
CA GLU A 167 -3.22 -12.06 22.30
C GLU A 167 -2.36 -12.43 21.08
N ASP A 168 -2.46 -13.65 20.56
CA ASP A 168 -1.55 -14.16 19.52
C ASP A 168 -2.23 -14.50 18.20
N GLU A 169 -3.55 -14.32 18.11
CA GLU A 169 -4.32 -14.62 16.90
C GLU A 169 -5.52 -13.68 16.74
N ILE A 170 -5.70 -13.12 15.54
CA ILE A 170 -6.89 -12.34 15.14
C ILE A 170 -7.41 -12.93 13.81
N LYS A 171 -8.64 -13.43 13.82
CA LYS A 171 -9.32 -13.93 12.62
C LYS A 171 -10.36 -12.91 12.19
N CYS A 172 -10.31 -12.55 10.93
CA CYS A 172 -11.20 -11.55 10.37
C CYS A 172 -11.56 -11.85 8.92
N ARG A 173 -12.60 -11.19 8.43
CA ARG A 173 -13.10 -11.34 7.07
C ARG A 173 -13.28 -9.98 6.43
N TYR A 174 -12.75 -9.85 5.23
CA TYR A 174 -12.99 -8.70 4.36
C TYR A 174 -13.55 -9.23 3.05
N GLU A 175 -14.77 -8.86 2.68
CA GLU A 175 -15.44 -9.37 1.47
C GLU A 175 -15.42 -10.92 1.38
N ASN A 176 -14.73 -11.48 0.38
CA ASN A 176 -14.55 -12.91 0.17
C ASN A 176 -13.15 -13.42 0.58
N TYR A 177 -12.42 -12.63 1.38
CA TYR A 177 -11.10 -12.95 1.92
C TYR A 177 -11.19 -13.31 3.40
N ASP A 178 -10.76 -14.51 3.75
CA ASP A 178 -10.54 -14.90 5.13
C ASP A 178 -9.09 -14.56 5.51
N MET A 179 -8.93 -13.73 6.53
CA MET A 179 -7.64 -13.21 7.00
C MET A 179 -7.34 -13.69 8.42
N ILE A 180 -6.11 -14.11 8.65
CA ILE A 180 -5.63 -14.55 9.96
C ILE A 180 -4.34 -13.82 10.27
N PHE A 181 -4.36 -12.97 11.29
CA PHE A 181 -3.16 -12.43 11.90
C PHE A 181 -2.71 -13.41 12.98
N SER A 182 -1.51 -13.98 12.87
CA SER A 182 -0.96 -14.94 13.83
C SER A 182 0.48 -14.58 14.22
N ARG A 183 0.88 -14.89 15.45
CA ARG A 183 2.28 -14.74 15.92
C ARG A 183 2.66 -15.85 16.88
N GLN A 184 3.97 -16.10 17.02
CA GLN A 184 4.46 -17.13 17.93
C GLN A 184 4.52 -16.66 19.39
N LYS A 185 4.67 -15.36 19.61
CA LYS A 185 4.82 -14.77 20.96
C LYS A 185 4.33 -13.32 20.98
N GLY A 186 3.66 -12.91 22.06
CA GLY A 186 2.96 -11.62 22.18
C GLY A 186 3.74 -10.32 21.91
N GLU A 187 5.08 -10.34 21.91
CA GLU A 187 5.90 -9.16 21.58
C GLU A 187 6.34 -9.11 20.11
N GLU A 188 6.13 -10.20 19.36
CA GLU A 188 6.49 -10.27 17.95
C GLU A 188 5.37 -9.66 17.07
N PRO A 189 5.72 -9.13 15.89
CA PRO A 189 4.73 -8.72 14.91
C PRO A 189 3.89 -9.91 14.43
N PHE A 190 2.62 -9.66 14.13
CA PHE A 190 1.77 -10.62 13.44
C PHE A 190 2.27 -10.91 12.02
N ASN A 191 2.11 -12.15 11.56
CA ASN A 191 2.02 -12.49 10.16
C ASN A 191 0.55 -12.48 9.75
N LEU A 192 0.24 -12.04 8.53
CA LEU A 192 -1.08 -12.07 7.94
C LEU A 192 -1.15 -13.20 6.91
N GLU A 193 -1.96 -14.20 7.19
CA GLU A 193 -2.35 -15.24 6.25
C GLU A 193 -3.67 -14.84 5.58
N ILE A 194 -3.75 -15.03 4.26
CA ILE A 194 -4.92 -14.69 3.46
C ILE A 194 -5.34 -15.92 2.68
N ASN A 195 -6.60 -16.31 2.84
CA ASN A 195 -7.23 -17.37 2.07
C ASN A 195 -8.34 -16.76 1.21
N SER A 196 -8.30 -17.02 -0.10
CA SER A 196 -9.30 -16.52 -1.03
C SER A 196 -9.72 -17.53 -2.08
N SER A 197 -10.96 -17.38 -2.54
CA SER A 197 -11.47 -18.00 -3.76
C SER A 197 -11.25 -17.15 -5.01
N SER A 198 -10.78 -15.90 -4.84
CA SER A 198 -10.49 -14.94 -5.91
C SER A 198 -8.99 -14.74 -6.07
N LYS A 199 -8.51 -14.71 -7.30
CA LYS A 199 -7.13 -14.28 -7.64
C LYS A 199 -6.96 -12.76 -7.66
N ASN A 200 -8.05 -12.00 -7.76
CA ASN A 200 -7.95 -10.54 -7.78
C ASN A 200 -7.87 -10.02 -6.35
N MET A 201 -6.67 -9.94 -5.79
CA MET A 201 -6.44 -9.51 -4.40
C MET A 201 -6.19 -8.01 -4.26
N ARG A 202 -6.37 -7.24 -5.33
CA ARG A 202 -5.94 -5.85 -5.36
C ARG A 202 -6.65 -4.99 -4.33
N HIS A 203 -7.97 -5.12 -4.22
CA HIS A 203 -8.76 -4.35 -3.26
C HIS A 203 -8.37 -4.68 -1.81
N LEU A 204 -8.00 -5.93 -1.57
CA LEU A 204 -7.48 -6.37 -0.29
C LEU A 204 -6.09 -5.78 -0.01
N HIS A 205 -5.19 -5.76 -0.98
CA HIS A 205 -3.86 -5.15 -0.80
C HIS A 205 -3.94 -3.65 -0.56
N ASP A 206 -4.77 -2.92 -1.30
CA ASP A 206 -5.00 -1.50 -1.05
C ASP A 206 -5.54 -1.27 0.37
N CYS A 207 -6.46 -2.13 0.83
CA CYS A 207 -6.96 -2.09 2.20
C CYS A 207 -5.84 -2.36 3.23
N ILE A 208 -4.99 -3.36 2.99
CA ILE A 208 -3.83 -3.66 3.86
C ILE A 208 -2.83 -2.51 3.89
N ASP A 209 -2.57 -1.84 2.77
CA ASP A 209 -1.67 -0.69 2.72
C ASP A 209 -2.23 0.47 3.56
N CYS A 210 -3.54 0.75 3.48
CA CYS A 210 -4.19 1.75 4.33
C CYS A 210 -4.16 1.35 5.82
N LEU A 211 -4.40 0.07 6.15
CA LEU A 211 -4.26 -0.45 7.52
C LEU A 211 -2.86 -0.20 8.08
N ASN A 212 -1.81 -0.41 7.27
CA ASN A 212 -0.43 -0.21 7.68
C ASN A 212 -0.12 1.27 7.98
N GLU A 213 -0.58 2.18 7.11
CA GLU A 213 -0.40 3.62 7.29
C GLU A 213 -1.06 4.13 8.56
N ASP A 214 -2.34 3.79 8.79
CA ASP A 214 -3.09 4.20 9.97
C ASP A 214 -2.53 3.58 11.26
N TYR A 215 -2.08 2.33 11.19
CA TYR A 215 -1.45 1.67 12.33
C TYR A 215 -0.17 2.37 12.75
N TYR A 216 0.66 2.75 11.78
CA TYR A 216 1.88 3.47 12.05
C TYR A 216 1.60 4.85 12.64
N ALA A 217 0.67 5.60 12.04
CA ALA A 217 0.29 6.92 12.54
C ALA A 217 -0.21 6.87 13.99
N ALA A 218 -1.06 5.90 14.31
CA ALA A 218 -1.59 5.73 15.65
C ALA A 218 -0.52 5.21 16.65
N LEU A 219 0.41 4.36 16.20
CA LEU A 219 1.56 3.95 17.01
C LEU A 219 2.46 5.14 17.34
N GLN A 220 2.76 5.99 16.34
CA GLN A 220 3.56 7.20 16.50
C GLN A 220 2.91 8.16 17.51
N GLU A 221 1.61 8.40 17.40
CA GLU A 221 0.84 9.22 18.34
C GLU A 221 0.91 8.64 19.76
N LYS A 222 0.67 7.34 19.93
CA LYS A 222 0.74 6.65 21.22
C LYS A 222 2.13 6.73 21.85
N THR A 223 3.18 6.55 21.04
CA THR A 223 4.57 6.68 21.47
C THR A 223 4.88 8.12 21.90
N TYR A 224 4.47 9.12 21.12
CA TYR A 224 4.64 10.53 21.44
C TYR A 224 3.96 10.90 22.78
N ILE A 225 2.69 10.51 22.96
CA ILE A 225 1.94 10.74 24.21
C ILE A 225 2.65 10.06 25.40
N GLY A 226 3.12 8.82 25.21
CA GLY A 226 3.84 8.07 26.25
C GLY A 226 5.15 8.74 26.67
N ILE A 227 5.94 9.22 25.70
CA ILE A 227 7.18 9.97 25.96
C ILE A 227 6.87 11.25 26.71
N ARG A 228 5.89 12.04 26.25
CA ARG A 228 5.46 13.28 26.91
C ARG A 228 5.06 13.05 28.37
N LYS A 229 4.27 12.00 28.62
CA LYS A 229 3.87 11.62 29.98
C LYS A 229 5.08 11.27 30.85
N LYS A 230 6.01 10.48 30.33
CA LYS A 230 7.22 10.07 31.07
C LYS A 230 8.13 11.25 31.40
N ILE A 231 8.32 12.19 30.46
CA ILE A 231 9.07 13.44 30.68
C ILE A 231 8.48 14.22 31.87
N MET A 232 7.15 14.38 31.88
CA MET A 232 6.44 15.06 32.97
C MET A 232 6.52 14.32 34.30
N GLU A 233 6.43 12.98 34.30
CA GLU A 233 6.56 12.13 35.49
C GLU A 233 7.96 12.17 36.10
N GLU A 234 8.99 12.27 35.26
CA GLU A 234 10.39 12.40 35.70
C GLU A 234 10.76 13.83 36.12
N GLY A 235 9.82 14.77 36.07
CA GLY A 235 9.98 16.15 36.55
C GLY A 235 10.68 17.09 35.56
N PHE A 236 10.78 16.70 34.30
CA PHE A 236 11.32 17.53 33.23
C PHE A 236 10.22 18.40 32.59
N GLU A 237 10.58 19.55 32.03
CA GLU A 237 9.67 20.41 31.27
C GLU A 237 9.96 20.34 29.78
N ILE A 238 8.90 20.35 28.96
CA ILE A 238 9.01 20.48 27.50
C ILE A 238 9.01 21.97 27.18
N GLU A 239 10.14 22.48 26.69
CA GLU A 239 10.34 23.89 26.36
C GLU A 239 9.80 24.22 24.97
N GLU A 240 10.03 23.33 24.01
CA GLU A 240 9.70 23.54 22.61
C GLU A 240 9.34 22.22 21.94
N GLU A 241 8.35 22.27 21.04
CA GLU A 241 7.93 21.16 20.20
C GLU A 241 7.78 21.64 18.77
N GLN A 242 8.42 20.95 17.82
CA GLN A 242 8.39 21.30 16.41
C GLN A 242 8.11 20.07 15.56
N VAL A 243 7.13 20.20 14.66
CA VAL A 243 6.90 19.23 13.58
C VAL A 243 7.71 19.66 12.37
N MET A 244 8.53 18.76 11.84
CA MET A 244 9.43 18.98 10.72
C MET A 244 8.73 18.68 9.38
N GLU A 245 9.34 19.09 8.26
CA GLU A 245 8.80 18.85 6.90
C GLU A 245 8.66 17.37 6.54
N ASP A 246 9.43 16.49 7.19
CA ASP A 246 9.38 15.03 7.03
C ASP A 246 8.42 14.33 8.02
N ASN A 247 7.55 15.10 8.68
CA ASN A 247 6.64 14.65 9.74
C ASN A 247 7.33 14.08 11.00
N SER A 248 8.63 14.36 11.20
CA SER A 248 9.29 14.07 12.48
C SER A 248 8.90 15.10 13.55
N ILE A 249 8.89 14.67 14.82
CA ILE A 249 8.59 15.53 15.98
C ILE A 249 9.87 15.73 16.79
N VAL A 250 10.31 16.97 16.92
CA VAL A 250 11.45 17.37 17.75
C VAL A 250 10.95 17.99 19.04
N MET A 251 11.37 17.44 20.18
CA MET A 251 11.07 17.97 21.51
C MET A 251 12.35 18.47 22.19
N MET A 252 12.33 19.72 22.66
CA MET A 252 13.37 20.28 23.52
C MET A 252 12.94 20.15 24.98
N ILE A 253 13.78 19.51 25.79
CA ILE A 253 13.48 19.19 27.18
C ILE A 253 14.45 19.96 28.09
N SER A 254 13.91 20.67 29.07
CA SER A 254 14.69 21.29 30.14
C SER A 254 14.97 20.26 31.22
N VAL A 255 16.21 20.27 31.70
CA VAL A 255 16.64 19.49 32.85
C VAL A 255 16.79 20.48 34.00
N GLY A 256 15.88 20.40 34.97
CA GLY A 256 15.92 21.18 36.19
C GLY A 256 17.12 20.87 37.08
#